data_AF-A0AAJ2AMG2-F1
#
_entry.id   AF-A0AAJ2AMG2-F1
#
_cell.length_a   1.000
_cell.length_b   1.000
_cell.length_c   1.000
_cell.angle_alpha   90.00
_cell.angle_beta   90.00
_cell.angle_gamma   90.00
#
_symmetry.space_group_name_H-M   'P 1'
#
loop_
_entity.id
_entity.type
_entity.pdbx_description
1 polymer ?
#
loop_
_entity_poly.entity_id
_entity_poly.type
_entity_poly.pdbx_seq_one_letter_code
_entity_poly.pdbx_strand_id
1 'polypeptide(L)'
;MRTLRFLQFFFRRVFMSFPKKRRRVKADGDESFLAVLRHFRPFGQLDTKIARARAQDEPVLYAHALPGLDVLLCSVRGAQPPYPAIDELHRRCVESITNALEQPLDGLENGGYWYEANGFGFLVFASRARTQILNDFGATVSARRRRGARRQDAGDAASRPLR
;
A
#
# COMPACT_ATOMS: atom_id res chain seq x y z
N MET A 1 3.96 -49.40 16.11
CA MET A 1 3.37 -48.06 16.30
C MET A 1 4.28 -47.04 15.60
N ARG A 2 3.71 -46.30 14.64
CA ARG A 2 4.42 -45.59 13.56
C ARG A 2 5.07 -44.29 14.05
N THR A 3 6.38 -44.18 13.80
CA THR A 3 7.24 -43.04 14.12
C THR A 3 7.34 -42.05 12.95
N LEU A 4 7.41 -40.77 13.32
CA LEU A 4 7.55 -39.58 12.49
C LEU A 4 8.77 -39.64 11.56
N ARG A 5 8.57 -39.57 10.24
CA ARG A 5 9.63 -39.29 9.24
C ARG A 5 9.07 -38.62 7.97
N PHE A 6 8.64 -37.35 8.06
CA PHE A 6 8.24 -36.57 6.89
C PHE A 6 8.79 -35.13 6.85
N LEU A 7 9.90 -34.86 7.54
CA LEU A 7 10.48 -33.51 7.63
C LEU A 7 11.90 -33.37 7.02
N GLN A 8 12.25 -34.15 5.99
CA GLN A 8 13.61 -34.16 5.45
C GLN A 8 13.76 -34.05 3.91
N PHE A 9 12.70 -33.75 3.15
CA PHE A 9 12.78 -33.76 1.68
C PHE A 9 12.67 -32.41 0.94
N PHE A 10 12.54 -31.27 1.63
CA PHE A 10 12.45 -29.96 0.94
C PHE A 10 13.75 -29.19 0.77
N PHE A 11 14.84 -29.54 1.47
CA PHE A 11 16.09 -28.75 1.44
C PHE A 11 17.09 -29.10 0.32
N ARG A 12 16.70 -29.87 -0.70
CA ARG A 12 17.65 -30.40 -1.70
C ARG A 12 17.33 -30.17 -3.18
N ARG A 13 16.52 -29.17 -3.50
CA ARG A 13 16.21 -28.79 -4.90
C ARG A 13 16.53 -27.33 -5.23
N VAL A 14 17.64 -26.80 -4.68
CA VAL A 14 18.32 -25.61 -5.22
C VAL A 14 19.39 -26.11 -6.18
N PHE A 15 18.96 -26.55 -7.36
CA PHE A 15 19.85 -26.97 -8.42
C PHE A 15 20.34 -25.72 -9.15
N MET A 16 21.66 -25.62 -9.18
CA MET A 16 22.52 -24.76 -9.98
C MET A 16 21.89 -24.05 -11.19
N SER A 17 22.00 -22.72 -11.20
CA SER A 17 22.38 -21.96 -12.40
C SER A 17 22.91 -20.60 -11.98
N PHE A 18 24.23 -20.42 -12.07
CA PHE A 18 24.83 -19.10 -12.10
C PHE A 18 24.74 -18.59 -13.54
N PRO A 19 24.15 -17.40 -13.77
CA PRO A 19 24.68 -16.57 -14.83
C PRO A 19 24.88 -15.11 -14.42
N LYS A 20 26.08 -14.64 -14.79
CA LYS A 20 26.42 -13.28 -15.20
C LYS A 20 26.30 -12.18 -14.13
N LYS A 21 27.48 -11.77 -13.64
CA LYS A 21 27.76 -10.52 -12.92
C LYS A 21 26.98 -9.34 -13.54
N ARG A 22 25.79 -9.06 -13.02
CA ARG A 22 25.14 -7.77 -13.20
C ARG A 22 25.81 -6.81 -12.22
N ARG A 23 26.43 -5.79 -12.81
CA ARG A 23 27.02 -4.61 -12.17
C ARG A 23 26.09 -4.16 -11.05
N ARG A 24 26.53 -4.25 -9.78
CA ARG A 24 25.83 -3.64 -8.64
C ARG A 24 25.80 -2.14 -8.92
N VAL A 25 24.68 -1.66 -9.46
CA VAL A 25 24.30 -0.26 -9.29
C VAL A 25 24.05 -0.12 -7.80
N LYS A 26 24.85 0.71 -7.13
CA LYS A 26 24.59 1.14 -5.76
C LYS A 26 23.18 1.74 -5.75
N ALA A 27 22.21 1.01 -5.20
CA ALA A 27 20.98 1.60 -4.71
C ALA A 27 21.39 2.41 -3.48
N ASP A 28 21.46 3.71 -3.67
CA ASP A 28 21.78 4.68 -2.63
C ASP A 28 20.61 4.66 -1.62
N GLY A 29 20.85 4.20 -0.40
CA GLY A 29 19.95 4.47 0.74
C GLY A 29 19.08 3.35 1.31
N ASP A 30 19.23 2.08 0.93
CA ASP A 30 18.42 1.01 1.54
C ASP A 30 18.99 0.59 2.91
N GLU A 31 18.32 0.98 3.99
CA GLU A 31 18.53 0.37 5.32
C GLU A 31 18.42 -1.16 5.18
N SER A 32 19.40 -1.89 5.70
CA SER A 32 19.39 -3.36 5.68
C SER A 32 18.07 -3.89 6.25
N PHE A 33 17.45 -4.89 5.62
CA PHE A 33 16.20 -5.51 6.09
C PHE A 33 16.23 -5.88 7.59
N LEU A 34 17.41 -6.30 8.08
CA LEU A 34 17.63 -6.60 9.51
C LEU A 34 17.60 -5.36 10.40
N ALA A 35 18.00 -4.19 9.89
CA ALA A 35 17.87 -2.91 10.59
C ALA A 35 16.40 -2.47 10.69
N VAL A 36 15.61 -2.67 9.62
CA VAL A 36 14.16 -2.43 9.63
C VAL A 36 13.47 -3.30 10.68
N LEU A 37 13.79 -4.60 10.75
CA LEU A 37 13.22 -5.52 11.74
C LEU A 37 13.54 -5.13 13.20
N ARG A 38 14.70 -4.52 13.47
CA ARG A 38 15.12 -4.12 14.83
C ARG A 38 14.26 -3.00 15.42
N HIS A 39 13.73 -2.13 14.59
CA HIS A 39 12.91 -0.99 15.02
C HIS A 39 11.42 -1.17 14.68
N PHE A 40 11.07 -2.27 14.03
CA PHE A 40 9.72 -2.54 13.56
C PHE A 40 8.76 -2.76 14.73
N ARG A 41 7.82 -1.84 14.91
CA ARG A 41 6.67 -2.01 15.80
C ARG A 41 5.43 -2.30 14.92
N PRO A 42 4.97 -3.56 14.85
CA PRO A 42 3.79 -3.89 14.05
C PRO A 42 2.60 -3.06 14.53
N PHE A 43 1.87 -2.50 13.58
CA PHE A 43 0.62 -1.78 13.79
C PHE A 43 0.68 -0.54 14.71
N GLY A 44 1.89 -0.10 15.14
CA GLY A 44 2.03 1.01 16.09
C GLY A 44 1.53 2.38 15.58
N GLN A 45 1.28 2.52 14.28
CA GLN A 45 0.72 3.73 13.67
C GLN A 45 -0.67 3.52 13.07
N LEU A 46 -1.24 2.33 13.22
CA LEU A 46 -2.46 1.93 12.51
C LEU A 46 -3.66 2.79 12.90
N ASP A 47 -3.88 3.01 14.20
CA ASP A 47 -4.98 3.85 14.68
C ASP A 47 -4.90 5.29 14.17
N THR A 48 -3.69 5.87 14.16
CA THR A 48 -3.43 7.21 13.61
C THR A 48 -3.73 7.27 12.11
N LYS A 49 -3.39 6.21 11.37
CA LYS A 49 -3.63 6.11 9.92
C LYS A 49 -5.11 5.94 9.62
N ILE A 50 -5.83 5.14 10.40
CA ILE A 50 -7.29 4.98 10.32
C ILE A 50 -7.97 6.31 10.62
N ALA A 51 -7.63 6.97 11.73
CA ALA A 51 -8.18 8.27 12.09
C ALA A 51 -7.95 9.32 10.99
N ARG A 52 -6.76 9.33 10.38
CA ARG A 52 -6.44 10.22 9.27
C ARG A 52 -7.27 9.91 8.01
N ALA A 53 -7.39 8.64 7.63
CA ALA A 53 -8.16 8.24 6.45
C ALA A 53 -9.62 8.66 6.59
N ARG A 54 -10.20 8.53 7.79
CA ARG A 54 -11.56 9.00 8.08
C ARG A 54 -11.69 10.51 8.07
N ALA A 55 -10.72 11.24 8.61
CA ALA A 55 -10.78 12.69 8.68
C ALA A 55 -10.62 13.37 7.31
N GLN A 56 -9.88 12.72 6.39
CA GLN A 56 -9.55 13.30 5.08
C GLN A 56 -10.45 12.77 3.95
N ASP A 57 -11.18 11.66 4.17
CA ASP A 57 -11.92 10.92 3.13
C ASP A 57 -11.08 10.66 1.86
N GLU A 58 -9.77 10.53 2.06
CA GLU A 58 -8.76 10.27 1.03
C GLU A 58 -8.03 8.96 1.37
N PRO A 59 -7.56 8.20 0.35
CA PRO A 59 -6.82 6.98 0.58
C PRO A 59 -5.48 7.27 1.27
N VAL A 60 -5.27 6.66 2.43
CA VAL A 60 -4.04 6.80 3.23
C VAL A 60 -3.21 5.53 3.11
N LEU A 61 -1.97 5.69 2.63
CA LEU A 61 -0.99 4.61 2.61
C LEU A 61 -0.39 4.39 4.01
N TYR A 62 -0.51 3.17 4.49
CA TYR A 62 0.29 2.62 5.57
C TYR A 62 1.39 1.74 4.98
N ALA A 63 2.52 2.37 4.67
CA ALA A 63 3.69 1.70 4.12
C ALA A 63 4.37 0.83 5.18
N HIS A 64 4.80 -0.36 4.76
CA HIS A 64 5.49 -1.33 5.61
C HIS A 64 4.70 -1.66 6.89
N ALA A 65 3.39 -1.86 6.75
CA ALA A 65 2.53 -2.34 7.83
C ALA A 65 3.04 -3.69 8.37
N LEU A 66 3.62 -4.51 7.48
CA LEU A 66 4.59 -5.57 7.78
C LEU A 66 5.78 -5.42 6.82
N PRO A 67 6.95 -5.99 7.12
CA PRO A 67 8.09 -5.96 6.20
C PRO A 67 7.71 -6.58 4.83
N GLY A 68 7.73 -5.77 3.77
CA GLY A 68 7.34 -6.17 2.42
C GLY A 68 5.83 -6.11 2.10
N LEU A 69 5.00 -5.65 3.05
CA LEU A 69 3.56 -5.52 2.90
C LEU A 69 3.09 -4.10 3.20
N ASP A 70 2.26 -3.55 2.33
CA ASP A 70 1.64 -2.26 2.50
C ASP A 70 0.12 -2.41 2.61
N VAL A 71 -0.51 -1.43 3.25
CA VAL A 71 -1.97 -1.35 3.36
C VAL A 71 -2.44 0.03 2.92
N LEU A 72 -3.43 0.07 2.03
CA LEU A 72 -4.16 1.29 1.70
C LEU A 72 -5.46 1.32 2.51
N LEU A 73 -5.69 2.40 3.24
CA LEU A 73 -6.87 2.62 4.05
C LEU A 73 -7.73 3.69 3.38
N CYS A 74 -9.03 3.45 3.20
CA CYS A 74 -9.90 4.46 2.60
C CYS A 74 -11.35 4.34 3.08
N SER A 75 -12.02 5.48 3.20
CA SER A 75 -13.47 5.53 3.38
C SER A 75 -14.17 5.07 2.10
N VAL A 76 -15.13 4.15 2.21
CA VAL A 76 -15.97 3.70 1.09
C VAL A 76 -17.16 4.63 0.96
N ARG A 77 -17.44 5.09 -0.26
CA ARG A 77 -18.57 5.97 -0.52
C ARG A 77 -19.88 5.23 -0.31
N GLY A 78 -20.84 5.88 0.34
CA GLY A 78 -22.17 5.31 0.60
C GLY A 78 -22.31 4.62 1.96
N ALA A 79 -21.27 4.65 2.80
CA ALA A 79 -21.33 4.23 4.19
C ALA A 79 -22.40 5.05 4.95
N GLN A 80 -23.35 4.37 5.58
CA GLN A 80 -24.37 5.00 6.42
C GLN A 80 -23.99 4.88 7.89
N PRO A 81 -24.28 5.90 8.73
CA PRO A 81 -24.09 5.80 10.17
C PRO A 81 -24.91 4.64 10.77
N PRO A 82 -24.45 4.02 11.87
CA PRO A 82 -23.32 4.40 12.70
C PRO A 82 -21.98 3.91 12.15
N TYR A 83 -21.01 4.81 12.14
CA TYR A 83 -19.64 4.51 11.73
C TYR A 83 -18.93 3.65 12.80
N PRO A 84 -18.17 2.60 12.42
CA PRO A 84 -17.50 1.72 13.37
C PRO A 84 -16.47 2.49 14.21
N ALA A 85 -16.23 2.04 15.44
CA ALA A 85 -15.20 2.62 16.31
C ALA A 85 -13.78 2.38 15.74
N ILE A 86 -12.81 3.20 16.13
CA ILE A 86 -11.42 3.03 15.68
C ILE A 86 -10.87 1.66 16.13
N ASP A 87 -11.16 1.24 17.35
CA ASP A 87 -10.72 -0.06 17.88
C ASP A 87 -11.29 -1.24 17.08
N GLU A 88 -12.52 -1.11 16.59
CA GLU A 88 -13.14 -2.12 15.72
C GLU A 88 -12.44 -2.15 14.36
N LEU A 89 -12.20 -0.99 13.74
CA LEU A 89 -11.47 -0.90 12.47
C LEU A 89 -10.04 -1.42 12.59
N HIS A 90 -9.37 -1.17 13.72
CA HIS A 90 -8.06 -1.73 14.00
C HIS A 90 -8.11 -3.26 14.00
N ARG A 91 -9.02 -3.86 14.76
CA ARG A 91 -9.20 -5.32 14.79
C ARG A 91 -9.49 -5.89 13.39
N ARG A 92 -10.38 -5.24 12.63
CA ARG A 92 -10.74 -5.65 11.26
C ARG A 92 -9.58 -5.51 10.28
N CYS A 93 -8.75 -4.49 10.42
CA CYS A 93 -7.55 -4.32 9.61
C CYS A 93 -6.55 -5.47 9.86
N VAL A 94 -6.32 -5.81 11.13
CA VAL A 94 -5.41 -6.92 11.50
C VAL A 94 -5.94 -8.26 10.98
N GLU A 95 -7.25 -8.50 11.11
CA GLU A 95 -7.92 -9.67 10.54
C GLU A 95 -7.76 -9.72 9.02
N SER A 96 -7.96 -8.58 8.33
CA SER A 96 -7.80 -8.46 6.88
C SER A 96 -6.37 -8.75 6.42
N ILE A 97 -5.36 -8.23 7.13
CA ILE A 97 -3.95 -8.52 6.85
C ILE A 97 -3.66 -10.01 7.05
N THR A 98 -4.20 -10.61 8.10
CA THR A 98 -4.03 -12.05 8.38
C THR A 98 -4.64 -12.88 7.24
N ASN A 99 -5.87 -12.58 6.84
CA ASN A 99 -6.54 -13.25 5.73
C ASN A 99 -5.77 -13.09 4.42
N ALA A 100 -5.18 -11.91 4.16
CA ALA A 100 -4.40 -11.63 2.96
C ALA A 100 -3.10 -12.44 2.89
N LEU A 101 -2.48 -12.69 4.05
CA LEU A 101 -1.27 -13.52 4.14
C LEU A 101 -1.55 -15.01 3.92
N GLU A 102 -2.78 -15.45 4.11
CA GLU A 102 -3.22 -16.82 3.78
C GLU A 102 -3.50 -17.01 2.28
N GLN A 103 -3.64 -15.92 1.53
CA GLN A 103 -3.87 -15.98 0.09
C GLN A 103 -2.56 -16.15 -0.71
N PRO A 104 -2.65 -16.54 -2.01
CA PRO A 104 -1.49 -16.63 -2.88
C PRO A 104 -0.69 -15.32 -2.99
N LEU A 105 0.64 -15.43 -2.97
CA LEU A 105 1.55 -14.28 -3.10
C LEU A 105 1.37 -13.53 -4.42
N ASP A 106 1.08 -14.25 -5.51
CA ASP A 106 0.85 -13.62 -6.82
C ASP A 106 -0.29 -12.60 -6.77
N GLY A 107 -1.32 -12.81 -5.95
CA GLY A 107 -2.41 -11.83 -5.80
C GLY A 107 -2.00 -10.59 -5.02
N LEU A 108 -1.15 -10.72 -3.99
CA LEU A 108 -0.57 -9.56 -3.28
C LEU A 108 0.26 -8.68 -4.22
N GLU A 109 0.89 -9.30 -5.22
CA GLU A 109 1.82 -8.65 -6.14
C GLU A 109 1.11 -8.07 -7.37
N ASN A 110 -0.08 -8.56 -7.70
CA ASN A 110 -0.85 -8.22 -8.90
C ASN A 110 -2.24 -7.64 -8.59
N GLY A 111 -2.32 -6.67 -7.67
CA GLY A 111 -3.57 -5.96 -7.37
C GLY A 111 -3.90 -5.88 -5.88
N GLY A 112 -3.39 -6.83 -5.07
CA GLY A 112 -3.71 -6.92 -3.66
C GLY A 112 -5.07 -7.54 -3.38
N TYR A 113 -5.38 -7.68 -2.10
CA TYR A 113 -6.66 -8.19 -1.61
C TYR A 113 -7.44 -7.07 -0.94
N TRP A 114 -8.68 -6.88 -1.39
CA TRP A 114 -9.59 -5.86 -0.89
C TRP A 114 -10.51 -6.44 0.18
N TYR A 115 -10.58 -5.75 1.32
CA TYR A 115 -11.48 -6.06 2.42
C TYR A 115 -12.27 -4.82 2.79
N GLU A 116 -13.52 -4.98 3.17
CA GLU A 116 -14.39 -3.90 3.58
C GLU A 116 -15.06 -4.23 4.92
N ALA A 117 -15.11 -3.24 5.81
CA ALA A 117 -15.84 -3.32 7.06
C ALA A 117 -16.64 -2.04 7.27
N ASN A 118 -17.97 -2.15 7.20
CA ASN A 118 -18.91 -1.08 7.54
C ASN A 118 -18.56 0.28 6.89
N GLY A 119 -18.28 0.26 5.59
CA GLY A 119 -17.97 1.48 4.84
C GLY A 119 -16.53 1.97 4.95
N PHE A 120 -15.62 1.14 5.45
CA PHE A 120 -14.19 1.40 5.45
C PHE A 120 -13.43 0.25 4.78
N GLY A 121 -12.55 0.60 3.85
CA GLY A 121 -11.83 -0.34 2.99
C GLY A 121 -10.36 -0.48 3.38
N PHE A 122 -9.87 -1.72 3.30
CA PHE A 122 -8.49 -2.11 3.50
C PHE A 122 -8.00 -2.84 2.25
N LEU A 123 -7.06 -2.25 1.52
CA LEU A 123 -6.36 -2.94 0.44
C LEU A 123 -5.00 -3.41 0.95
N VAL A 124 -4.76 -4.71 0.96
CA VAL A 124 -3.49 -5.30 1.39
C VAL A 124 -2.71 -5.76 0.17
N PHE A 125 -1.48 -5.28 -0.01
CA PHE A 125 -0.68 -5.58 -1.19
C PHE A 125 0.82 -5.62 -0.87
N ALA A 126 1.60 -6.27 -1.73
CA ALA A 126 3.05 -6.33 -1.59
C ALA A 126 3.67 -4.95 -1.83
N SER A 127 4.63 -4.52 -1.01
CA SER A 127 5.25 -3.18 -1.14
C SER A 127 5.88 -2.93 -2.53
N ARG A 128 6.27 -4.00 -3.24
CA ARG A 128 6.78 -3.91 -4.62
C ARG A 128 5.72 -3.47 -5.64
N ALA A 129 4.44 -3.76 -5.38
CA ALA A 129 3.31 -3.36 -6.22
C ALA A 129 2.85 -1.92 -5.93
N ARG A 130 3.41 -1.26 -4.90
CA ARG A 130 3.02 0.09 -4.46
C ARG A 130 2.88 1.09 -5.59
N THR A 131 3.89 1.19 -6.46
CA THR A 131 3.86 2.18 -7.55
C THR A 131 2.69 1.95 -8.49
N GLN A 132 2.37 0.69 -8.80
CA GLN A 132 1.24 0.32 -9.64
C GLN A 132 -0.09 0.65 -8.94
N ILE A 133 -0.28 0.16 -7.71
CA ILE A 133 -1.51 0.37 -6.93
C ILE A 133 -1.79 1.86 -6.71
N LEU A 134 -0.76 2.64 -6.37
CA LEU A 134 -0.93 4.09 -6.17
C LEU A 134 -1.30 4.83 -7.46
N ASN A 135 -0.86 4.35 -8.63
CA ASN A 135 -1.31 4.89 -9.91
C ASN A 135 -2.78 4.58 -10.16
N ASP A 136 -3.20 3.34 -9.90
CA ASP A 136 -4.58 2.89 -10.13
C ASP A 136 -5.59 3.58 -9.20
N PHE A 137 -5.20 3.86 -7.95
CA PHE A 137 -6.01 4.58 -6.96
C PHE A 137 -5.89 6.12 -7.05
N GLY A 138 -5.20 6.65 -8.07
CA GLY A 138 -5.19 8.09 -8.37
C GLY A 138 -4.22 8.96 -7.56
N ALA A 139 -3.24 8.37 -6.86
CA ALA A 139 -2.27 9.12 -6.06
C ALA A 139 -1.26 9.94 -6.91
N THR A 140 -1.20 9.73 -8.23
CA THR A 140 -0.42 10.57 -9.15
C THR A 140 -1.18 11.76 -9.74
N VAL A 141 -2.53 11.80 -9.64
CA VAL A 141 -3.34 12.84 -10.30
C VAL A 141 -3.69 13.99 -9.34
N SER A 142 -3.87 13.72 -8.06
CA SER A 142 -4.27 14.73 -7.06
C SER A 142 -3.14 15.72 -6.72
N ALA A 143 -1.88 15.29 -6.76
CA ALA A 143 -0.73 16.17 -6.51
C ALA A 143 -0.42 17.11 -7.70
N ARG A 144 -0.79 16.72 -8.93
CA ARG A 144 -0.51 17.52 -10.14
C ARG A 144 -1.61 18.54 -10.44
N ARG A 145 -2.86 18.29 -10.05
CA ARG A 145 -3.96 19.25 -10.24
C ARG A 145 -3.96 20.44 -9.27
N ARG A 146 -3.39 20.30 -8.06
CA ARG A 146 -3.32 21.44 -7.09
C ARG A 146 -2.16 22.41 -7.35
N ARG A 147 -1.21 22.10 -8.24
CA ARG A 147 -0.05 22.97 -8.54
C ARG A 147 -0.14 23.75 -9.86
N GLY A 148 -1.27 23.69 -10.58
CA GLY A 148 -1.43 24.29 -11.90
C GLY A 148 -2.50 25.39 -12.05
N ALA A 149 -3.19 25.79 -10.99
CA ALA A 149 -4.31 26.74 -11.07
C ALA A 149 -4.01 28.13 -10.48
N ARG A 150 -2.77 28.64 -10.62
CA ARG A 150 -2.47 30.03 -10.26
C ARG A 150 -1.28 30.60 -11.02
N ARG A 151 -1.56 31.11 -12.22
CA ARG A 151 -0.94 32.29 -12.89
C ARG A 151 -1.06 32.13 -14.40
N GLN A 152 -2.06 32.77 -14.98
CA GLN A 152 -2.06 33.30 -16.34
C GLN A 152 -3.25 34.28 -16.47
N ASP A 153 -3.19 35.36 -15.71
CA ASP A 153 -3.87 36.61 -16.08
C ASP A 153 -2.75 37.59 -16.45
N ALA A 154 -2.38 37.60 -17.73
CA ALA A 154 -1.53 38.60 -18.33
C ALA A 154 -2.11 38.86 -19.72
N GLY A 155 -2.48 40.12 -19.95
CA GLY A 155 -3.44 40.55 -20.96
C GLY A 155 -3.06 40.24 -22.40
N ASP A 156 -4.11 40.16 -23.21
CA ASP A 156 -4.04 40.61 -24.59
C ASP A 156 -5.40 41.19 -25.00
N ALA A 157 -5.56 42.48 -24.73
CA ALA A 157 -6.66 43.29 -25.24
C ALA A 157 -6.13 44.10 -26.42
N ALA A 158 -6.16 43.50 -27.61
CA ALA A 158 -5.89 44.20 -28.86
C ALA A 158 -7.06 44.02 -29.84
N SER A 159 -7.88 45.07 -29.91
CA SER A 159 -8.26 45.80 -31.13
C SER A 159 -9.03 45.07 -32.24
N ARG A 160 -10.34 45.40 -32.35
CA ARG A 160 -11.05 45.52 -33.63
C ARG A 160 -12.03 46.70 -33.60
N PRO A 161 -11.86 47.74 -34.44
CA PRO A 161 -12.95 48.65 -34.77
C PRO A 161 -13.72 48.12 -35.99
N LEU A 162 -15.05 48.09 -35.86
CA LEU A 162 -16.01 48.05 -36.97
C LEU A 162 -16.70 49.41 -37.00
N ARG A 163 -16.20 50.32 -37.83
CA ARG A 163 -16.93 51.31 -38.65
C ARG A 163 -15.98 52.34 -39.22
#